data_AF-A0A7X6U0W4-F1
#
_entry.id   AF-A0A7X6U0W4-F1
#
_cell.length_a   1.000
_cell.length_b   1.000
_cell.length_c   1.000
_cell.angle_alpha   90.00
_cell.angle_beta   90.00
_cell.angle_gamma   90.00
#
_symmetry.space_group_name_H-M   'P 1'
#
loop_
_entity.id
_entity.type
_entity.pdbx_description
1 polymer ?
#
loop_
_entity_poly.entity_id
_entity_poly.type
_entity_poly.pdbx_seq_one_letter_code
_entity_poly.pdbx_strand_id
1 'polypeptide(L)'
;MLAVTTLLTLGVILVNGWTDAPNAIATAVSTRAISVRAAIALAAVMNFLGVFLMTMVNATVAETIFKMVDFGNDTHASIVGLCAAMFAIVVWATAASRLGIPTSESHALIAGLSGAAIALHNSFSGINGSEWVKVLYGLLLSSVLGFLSGFVTTRLLSGLFRNRDRRNMANGFRKAQIGAAAGMAFMHGAQDGQKFMAVFMIGIFLNRGQTGTQSFIVP
;
A
#
# COMPACT_ATOMS: atom_id res chain seq x y z
N MET A 1 -20.05 -15.84 3.78
CA MET A 1 -18.61 -15.53 3.81
C MET A 1 -18.26 -14.13 3.28
N LEU A 2 -18.97 -13.56 2.29
CA LEU A 2 -18.68 -12.21 1.78
C LEU A 2 -18.63 -11.12 2.87
N ALA A 3 -19.57 -11.12 3.81
CA ALA A 3 -19.56 -10.16 4.91
C ALA A 3 -18.27 -10.27 5.75
N VAL A 4 -17.78 -11.50 5.99
CA VAL A 4 -16.55 -11.76 6.75
C VAL A 4 -15.33 -11.30 5.98
N THR A 5 -15.20 -11.65 4.69
CA THR A 5 -14.09 -11.19 3.84
C THR A 5 -14.04 -9.67 3.75
N THR A 6 -15.21 -9.01 3.63
CA THR A 6 -15.30 -7.55 3.60
C THR A 6 -14.85 -6.93 4.92
N LEU A 7 -15.34 -7.44 6.06
CA LEU A 7 -14.94 -6.94 7.38
C LEU A 7 -13.44 -7.11 7.62
N LEU A 8 -12.87 -8.25 7.24
CA LEU A 8 -11.43 -8.48 7.38
C LEU A 8 -10.62 -7.56 6.45
N THR A 9 -11.06 -7.37 5.21
CA THR A 9 -10.39 -6.44 4.27
C THR A 9 -10.43 -5.00 4.80
N LEU A 10 -11.57 -4.56 5.32
CA LEU A 10 -11.70 -3.26 5.99
C LEU A 10 -10.80 -3.16 7.22
N GLY A 11 -10.66 -4.25 7.99
CA GLY A 11 -9.74 -4.34 9.11
C GLY A 11 -8.29 -4.12 8.67
N VAL A 12 -7.85 -4.77 7.60
CA VAL A 12 -6.50 -4.57 7.05
C VAL A 12 -6.31 -3.12 6.59
N ILE A 13 -7.27 -2.55 5.85
CA ILE A 13 -7.21 -1.15 5.39
C ILE A 13 -7.09 -0.18 6.59
N LEU A 14 -7.83 -0.43 7.67
CA LEU A 14 -7.78 0.40 8.86
C LEU A 14 -6.40 0.35 9.55
N VAL A 15 -5.84 -0.84 9.70
CA VAL A 15 -4.51 -1.04 10.31
C VAL A 15 -3.43 -0.40 9.44
N ASN A 16 -3.49 -0.57 8.11
CA ASN A 16 -2.59 0.09 7.16
C ASN A 16 -2.68 1.61 7.28
N GLY A 17 -3.90 2.15 7.41
CA GLY A 17 -4.12 3.58 7.54
C GLY A 17 -3.39 4.20 8.73
N TRP A 18 -3.45 3.59 9.92
CA TRP A 18 -2.77 4.16 11.10
C TRP A 18 -1.27 3.86 11.16
N THR A 19 -0.82 2.74 10.56
CA THR A 19 0.61 2.37 10.56
C THR A 19 1.40 3.20 9.57
N ASP A 20 0.83 3.51 8.41
CA ASP A 20 1.52 4.23 7.34
C ASP A 20 1.19 5.73 7.25
N ALA A 21 0.15 6.22 7.94
CA ALA A 21 -0.10 7.67 8.02
C ALA A 21 1.15 8.47 8.44
N PRO A 22 1.95 8.05 9.44
CA PRO A 22 3.18 8.76 9.81
C PRO A 22 4.18 8.91 8.65
N ASN A 23 4.31 7.91 7.76
CA ASN A 23 5.21 7.98 6.61
C ASN A 23 4.84 9.18 5.72
N ALA A 24 3.54 9.30 5.45
CA ALA A 24 2.79 10.45 4.92
C ALA A 24 3.24 11.85 5.36
N ILE A 25 3.05 12.09 6.66
CA ILE A 25 2.85 13.43 7.20
C ILE A 25 3.80 13.80 8.34
N ALA A 26 4.59 12.86 8.86
CA ALA A 26 5.46 13.12 10.02
C ALA A 26 6.45 14.26 9.77
N THR A 27 6.98 14.38 8.55
CA THR A 27 7.91 15.46 8.20
C THR A 27 7.24 16.84 8.30
N ALA A 28 6.07 17.02 7.68
CA ALA A 28 5.36 18.30 7.68
C ALA A 28 4.78 18.66 9.07
N VAL A 29 4.43 17.66 9.88
CA VAL A 29 3.96 17.86 11.26
C VAL A 29 5.11 18.21 12.20
N SER A 30 6.23 17.49 12.13
CA SER A 30 7.40 17.72 13.01
C SER A 30 8.07 19.08 12.77
N THR A 31 8.08 19.57 11.52
CA THR A 31 8.56 20.92 11.20
C THR A 31 7.55 22.02 11.51
N ARG A 32 6.37 21.66 12.05
CA ARG A 32 5.23 22.57 12.30
C ARG A 32 4.76 23.29 11.04
N ALA A 33 4.96 22.69 9.86
CA ALA A 33 4.45 23.25 8.62
C ALA A 33 2.92 23.22 8.59
N ILE A 34 2.32 22.14 9.09
CA ILE A 34 0.88 21.93 9.18
C ILE A 34 0.51 21.36 10.56
N SER A 35 -0.70 21.65 11.05
CA SER A 35 -1.20 21.06 12.29
C SER A 35 -1.55 19.58 12.08
N VAL A 36 -1.45 18.77 13.14
CA VAL A 36 -1.72 17.32 13.09
C VAL A 36 -3.09 17.02 12.47
N ARG A 37 -4.15 17.71 12.91
CA ARG A 37 -5.51 17.49 12.41
C ARG A 37 -5.63 17.80 10.91
N ALA A 38 -5.03 18.90 10.46
CA ALA A 38 -5.05 19.27 9.05
C ALA A 38 -4.20 18.32 8.20
N ALA A 39 -3.10 17.80 8.75
CA ALA A 39 -2.25 16.82 8.08
C ALA A 39 -2.98 15.47 7.89
N ILE A 40 -3.71 15.01 8.91
CA ILE A 40 -4.54 13.79 8.81
C ILE A 40 -5.65 13.98 7.75
N ALA A 41 -6.35 15.11 7.76
CA ALA A 41 -7.39 15.41 6.77
C ALA A 41 -6.80 15.47 5.34
N LEU A 42 -5.66 16.13 5.16
CA LEU A 42 -4.93 16.17 3.90
C LEU A 42 -4.56 14.77 3.43
N ALA A 43 -3.97 13.95 4.32
CA ALA A 43 -3.57 12.59 3.99
C ALA A 43 -4.76 11.72 3.60
N ALA A 44 -5.89 11.81 4.31
CA ALA A 44 -7.10 11.05 4.01
C ALA A 44 -7.66 11.41 2.62
N VAL A 45 -7.79 12.71 2.31
CA VAL A 45 -8.30 13.17 1.01
C VAL A 45 -7.33 12.78 -0.11
N MET A 46 -6.02 12.99 0.07
CA MET A 46 -5.03 12.66 -0.93
C MET A 46 -4.91 11.15 -1.16
N ASN A 47 -5.00 10.31 -0.11
CA ASN A 47 -5.02 8.85 -0.28
C ASN A 47 -6.23 8.41 -1.10
N PHE A 48 -7.41 8.94 -0.80
CA PHE A 48 -8.62 8.67 -1.56
C PHE A 48 -8.49 9.09 -3.03
N LEU A 49 -8.00 10.31 -3.29
CA LEU A 49 -7.78 10.78 -4.66
C LEU A 49 -6.71 9.95 -5.37
N GLY A 50 -5.67 9.52 -4.66
CA GLY A 50 -4.62 8.64 -5.17
C GLY A 50 -5.17 7.34 -5.71
N VAL A 51 -5.91 6.60 -4.88
CA VAL A 51 -6.53 5.33 -5.33
C VAL A 51 -7.56 5.58 -6.42
N PHE A 52 -8.41 6.60 -6.30
CA PHE A 52 -9.48 6.88 -7.24
C PHE A 52 -8.95 7.25 -8.62
N LEU A 53 -8.06 8.25 -8.71
CA LEU A 53 -7.53 8.71 -9.98
C LEU A 53 -6.57 7.69 -10.60
N MET A 54 -5.68 7.08 -9.81
CA MET A 54 -4.71 6.13 -10.37
C MET A 54 -5.41 4.90 -10.93
N THR A 55 -6.44 4.40 -10.25
CA THR A 55 -7.19 3.24 -10.73
C THR A 55 -7.89 3.49 -12.07
N MET A 56 -8.39 4.70 -12.32
CA MET A 56 -8.96 5.07 -13.62
C MET A 56 -7.93 5.11 -14.75
N VAL A 57 -6.66 5.40 -14.43
CA VAL A 57 -5.59 5.54 -15.43
C VAL A 57 -4.88 4.21 -15.66
N ASN A 58 -4.58 3.47 -14.60
CA ASN A 58 -3.81 2.24 -14.64
C ASN A 58 -4.01 1.42 -13.36
N ALA A 59 -4.44 0.16 -13.49
CA ALA A 59 -4.66 -0.77 -12.39
C ALA A 59 -3.58 -1.87 -12.25
N THR A 60 -2.37 -1.62 -12.74
CA THR A 60 -1.28 -2.62 -12.80
C THR A 60 -0.90 -3.19 -11.42
N VAL A 61 -0.95 -2.38 -10.35
CA VAL A 61 -0.64 -2.89 -8.99
C VAL A 61 -1.70 -3.90 -8.58
N ALA A 62 -2.97 -3.59 -8.84
CA ALA A 62 -4.07 -4.48 -8.53
C ALA A 62 -4.01 -5.77 -9.36
N GLU A 63 -3.69 -5.68 -10.65
CA GLU A 63 -3.45 -6.83 -11.51
C GLU A 63 -2.32 -7.74 -11.01
N THR A 64 -1.22 -7.12 -10.56
CA THR A 64 -0.06 -7.88 -10.05
C THR A 64 -0.48 -8.69 -8.83
N ILE A 65 -1.17 -8.08 -7.86
CA ILE A 65 -1.68 -8.78 -6.67
C ILE A 65 -2.68 -9.87 -7.05
N PHE A 66 -3.57 -9.60 -8.01
CA PHE A 66 -4.56 -10.56 -8.48
C PHE A 66 -3.93 -11.81 -9.14
N LYS A 67 -2.86 -11.62 -9.92
CA LYS A 67 -2.16 -12.70 -10.65
C LYS A 67 -1.05 -13.38 -9.84
N MET A 68 -0.74 -12.85 -8.66
CA MET A 68 0.39 -13.29 -7.84
C MET A 68 0.19 -14.69 -7.24
N VAL A 69 -1.06 -15.03 -6.95
CA VAL A 69 -1.42 -16.21 -6.19
C VAL A 69 -2.63 -16.89 -6.83
N ASP A 70 -2.53 -18.20 -7.01
CA ASP A 70 -3.65 -19.05 -7.40
C ASP A 70 -4.24 -19.72 -6.15
N PHE A 71 -5.50 -19.42 -5.85
CA PHE A 71 -6.20 -20.06 -4.73
C PHE A 71 -6.80 -21.43 -5.10
N GLY A 72 -6.74 -21.83 -6.38
CA GLY A 72 -7.27 -23.08 -6.88
C GLY A 72 -8.78 -23.04 -7.18
N ASN A 73 -9.34 -24.21 -7.49
CA ASN A 73 -10.70 -24.35 -8.02
C ASN A 73 -11.78 -24.55 -6.93
N ASP A 74 -11.40 -24.86 -5.70
CA ASP A 74 -12.35 -24.98 -4.58
C ASP A 74 -12.64 -23.60 -3.99
N THR A 75 -13.73 -22.99 -4.43
CA THR A 75 -14.15 -21.65 -4.01
C THR A 75 -14.34 -21.53 -2.49
N HIS A 76 -14.78 -22.58 -1.81
CA HIS A 76 -14.97 -22.55 -0.37
C HIS A 76 -13.62 -22.52 0.36
N ALA A 77 -12.71 -23.41 -0.02
CA ALA A 77 -11.35 -23.44 0.54
C ALA A 77 -10.59 -22.13 0.24
N SER A 78 -10.70 -21.61 -0.98
CA SER A 78 -10.10 -20.33 -1.41
C SER A 78 -10.56 -19.14 -0.55
N ILE A 79 -11.85 -19.04 -0.26
CA ILE A 79 -12.38 -17.96 0.60
C ILE A 79 -11.88 -18.09 2.04
N VAL A 80 -11.82 -19.30 2.57
CA VAL A 80 -11.28 -19.56 3.91
C VAL A 80 -9.80 -19.17 3.97
N GLY A 81 -9.02 -19.54 2.95
CA GLY A 81 -7.61 -19.16 2.83
C GLY A 81 -7.41 -17.65 2.76
N LEU A 82 -8.22 -16.94 1.97
CA LEU A 82 -8.19 -15.48 1.89
C LEU A 82 -8.52 -14.83 3.25
N CYS A 83 -9.58 -15.30 3.93
CA CYS A 83 -9.91 -14.84 5.28
C CYS A 83 -8.76 -15.06 6.27
N ALA A 84 -8.13 -16.25 6.23
CA ALA A 84 -7.00 -16.57 7.09
C ALA A 84 -5.80 -15.64 6.82
N ALA A 85 -5.50 -15.35 5.55
CA ALA A 85 -4.47 -14.40 5.16
C ALA A 85 -4.76 -13.00 5.74
N MET A 86 -5.99 -12.49 5.57
CA MET A 86 -6.37 -11.17 6.08
C MET A 86 -6.30 -11.11 7.60
N PHE A 87 -6.78 -12.14 8.28
CA PHE A 87 -6.69 -12.23 9.73
C PHE A 87 -5.24 -12.22 10.22
N ALA A 88 -4.36 -12.99 9.59
CA ALA A 88 -2.94 -13.03 9.92
C ALA A 88 -2.28 -11.65 9.75
N ILE A 89 -2.61 -10.92 8.67
CA ILE A 89 -2.11 -9.56 8.43
C ILE A 89 -2.59 -8.61 9.52
N VAL A 90 -3.89 -8.58 9.85
CA VAL A 90 -4.44 -7.71 10.90
C VAL A 90 -3.76 -7.98 12.24
N VAL A 91 -3.63 -9.26 12.62
CA VAL A 91 -3.00 -9.65 13.89
C VAL A 91 -1.55 -9.21 13.92
N TRP A 92 -0.78 -9.49 12.87
CA TRP A 92 0.63 -9.13 12.79
C TRP A 92 0.85 -7.62 12.82
N ALA A 93 0.15 -6.88 11.95
CA ALA A 93 0.31 -5.44 11.83
C ALA A 93 -0.15 -4.71 13.10
N THR A 94 -1.21 -5.17 13.75
CA THR A 94 -1.65 -4.62 15.05
C THR A 94 -0.63 -4.93 16.15
N ALA A 95 -0.07 -6.14 16.20
CA ALA A 95 0.94 -6.51 17.18
C ALA A 95 2.22 -5.69 16.99
N ALA A 96 2.72 -5.59 15.76
CA ALA A 96 3.91 -4.79 15.43
C ALA A 96 3.70 -3.31 15.78
N SER A 97 2.53 -2.76 15.43
CA SER A 97 2.15 -1.39 15.78
C SER A 97 2.17 -1.15 17.29
N ARG A 98 1.64 -2.08 18.10
CA ARG A 98 1.68 -1.97 19.58
C ARG A 98 3.10 -2.05 20.15
N LEU A 99 4.00 -2.76 19.48
CA LEU A 99 5.41 -2.85 19.86
C LEU A 99 6.25 -1.69 19.32
N GLY A 100 5.66 -0.77 18.55
CA GLY A 100 6.37 0.34 17.92
C GLY A 100 7.31 -0.09 16.79
N ILE A 101 7.13 -1.30 16.24
CA ILE A 101 7.94 -1.84 15.16
C ILE A 101 7.35 -1.36 13.83
N PRO A 102 8.09 -0.57 13.02
CA PRO A 102 7.63 -0.21 11.69
C PRO A 102 7.65 -1.45 10.78
N THR A 103 6.49 -1.82 10.25
CA THR A 103 6.33 -2.95 9.33
C THR A 103 5.93 -2.47 7.94
N SER A 104 6.15 -3.31 6.93
CA SER A 104 5.68 -3.08 5.58
C SER A 104 4.43 -3.92 5.31
N GLU A 105 3.29 -3.26 5.14
CA GLU A 105 2.02 -3.92 4.85
C GLU A 105 2.02 -4.61 3.49
N SER A 106 2.81 -4.11 2.53
CA SER A 106 3.01 -4.78 1.24
C SER A 106 3.62 -6.17 1.41
N HIS A 107 4.61 -6.31 2.30
CA HIS A 107 5.24 -7.61 2.57
C HIS A 107 4.30 -8.51 3.38
N ALA A 108 3.60 -7.95 4.36
CA ALA A 108 2.60 -8.69 5.12
C ALA A 108 1.50 -9.26 4.22
N LEU A 109 1.02 -8.45 3.27
CA LEU A 109 0.00 -8.85 2.30
C LEU A 109 0.50 -10.00 1.40
N ILE A 110 1.68 -9.83 0.81
CA ILE A 110 2.27 -10.81 -0.10
C ILE A 110 2.55 -12.13 0.63
N ALA A 111 3.10 -12.07 1.84
CA ALA A 111 3.36 -13.23 2.68
C ALA A 111 2.05 -13.91 3.09
N GLY A 112 1.03 -13.15 3.48
CA GLY A 112 -0.29 -13.67 3.86
C GLY A 112 -0.99 -14.40 2.72
N LEU A 113 -1.07 -13.78 1.53
CA LEU A 113 -1.69 -14.40 0.35
C LEU A 113 -0.92 -15.64 -0.10
N SER A 114 0.42 -15.57 -0.12
CA SER A 114 1.26 -16.70 -0.53
C SER A 114 1.20 -17.85 0.46
N GLY A 115 1.17 -17.56 1.76
CA GLY A 115 0.98 -18.58 2.80
C GLY A 115 -0.36 -19.29 2.67
N ALA A 116 -1.44 -18.56 2.36
CA ALA A 116 -2.74 -19.15 2.10
C ALA A 116 -2.72 -20.09 0.88
N ALA A 117 -2.09 -19.70 -0.23
CA ALA A 117 -1.99 -20.59 -1.38
C ALA A 117 -1.08 -21.80 -1.18
N ILE A 118 0.04 -21.65 -0.47
CA ILE A 118 0.88 -22.79 -0.12
C ILE A 118 0.07 -23.81 0.69
N ALA A 119 -0.74 -23.34 1.65
CA ALA A 119 -1.60 -24.19 2.46
C ALA A 119 -2.69 -24.89 1.62
N LEU A 120 -3.28 -24.20 0.65
CA LEU A 120 -4.32 -24.76 -0.22
C LEU A 120 -3.79 -25.79 -1.22
N HIS A 121 -2.62 -25.52 -1.81
CA HIS A 121 -2.00 -26.40 -2.81
C HIS A 121 -1.10 -27.49 -2.20
N ASN A 122 -0.86 -27.45 -0.88
CA ASN A 122 0.14 -28.28 -0.19
C ASN A 122 1.54 -28.25 -0.85
N SER A 123 1.85 -27.18 -1.58
CA SER A 123 3.09 -27.00 -2.31
C SER A 123 3.25 -25.55 -2.77
N PHE A 124 4.41 -25.22 -3.35
CA PHE A 124 4.65 -23.89 -3.92
C PHE A 124 3.98 -23.67 -5.30
N SER A 125 3.21 -24.64 -5.82
CA SER A 125 2.57 -24.53 -7.15
C SER A 125 1.54 -23.40 -7.24
N GLY A 126 0.91 -23.03 -6.11
CA GLY A 126 -0.05 -21.93 -6.04
C GLY A 126 0.60 -20.54 -6.11
N ILE A 127 1.94 -20.46 -6.16
CA ILE A 127 2.67 -19.21 -6.26
C ILE A 127 3.09 -18.93 -7.70
N ASN A 128 2.71 -17.76 -8.21
CA ASN A 128 3.22 -17.30 -9.49
C ASN A 128 4.62 -16.69 -9.32
N GLY A 129 5.65 -17.49 -9.59
CA GLY A 129 7.05 -17.08 -9.50
C GLY A 129 7.39 -15.85 -10.36
N SER A 130 6.74 -15.68 -11.52
CA SER A 130 7.01 -14.54 -12.41
C SER A 130 6.54 -13.21 -11.82
N GLU A 131 5.38 -13.19 -11.16
CA GLU A 131 4.87 -12.00 -10.47
C GLU A 131 5.64 -11.73 -9.17
N TRP A 132 6.03 -12.79 -8.45
CA TRP A 132 6.91 -12.68 -7.28
C TRP A 132 8.25 -12.03 -7.59
N VAL A 133 8.86 -12.38 -8.72
CA VAL A 133 10.11 -11.76 -9.17
C VAL A 133 9.92 -10.28 -9.48
N LYS A 134 8.78 -9.85 -10.05
CA LYS A 134 8.47 -8.43 -10.26
C LYS A 134 8.40 -7.65 -8.95
N VAL A 135 7.84 -8.25 -7.89
CA VAL A 135 7.82 -7.64 -6.55
C VAL A 135 9.24 -7.43 -6.02
N LEU A 136 10.11 -8.44 -6.13
CA LEU A 136 11.51 -8.33 -5.68
C LEU A 136 12.28 -7.24 -6.43
N TYR A 137 12.11 -7.17 -7.76
CA TYR A 137 12.67 -6.08 -8.55
C TYR A 137 12.10 -4.72 -8.14
N GLY A 138 10.79 -4.63 -7.92
CA GLY A 138 10.13 -3.41 -7.45
C GLY A 138 10.68 -2.93 -6.11
N LEU A 139 10.94 -3.85 -5.17
CA LEU A 139 11.52 -3.56 -3.86
C LEU A 139 12.94 -3.00 -3.95
N LEU A 140 13.81 -3.68 -4.68
CA LEU A 140 15.19 -3.25 -4.89
C LEU A 140 15.24 -1.90 -5.61
N LEU A 141 14.48 -1.77 -6.71
CA LEU A 141 14.46 -0.58 -7.53
C LEU A 141 13.91 0.63 -6.74
N SER A 142 12.79 0.45 -6.03
CA SER A 142 12.18 1.55 -5.25
C SER A 142 13.07 2.03 -4.11
N SER A 143 13.78 1.12 -3.43
CA SER A 143 14.71 1.47 -2.35
C SER A 143 15.89 2.28 -2.88
N VAL A 144 16.51 1.82 -3.97
CA VAL A 144 17.66 2.49 -4.59
C VAL A 144 17.24 3.84 -5.20
N LEU A 145 16.16 3.86 -5.99
CA LEU A 145 15.67 5.10 -6.61
C LEU A 145 15.15 6.09 -5.56
N GLY A 146 14.49 5.64 -4.50
CA GLY A 146 14.05 6.49 -3.40
C GLY A 146 15.22 7.18 -2.70
N PHE A 147 16.28 6.42 -2.39
CA PHE A 147 17.48 6.99 -1.78
C PHE A 147 18.21 7.96 -2.72
N LEU A 148 18.43 7.57 -3.98
CA LEU A 148 19.13 8.40 -4.96
C LEU A 148 18.37 9.68 -5.29
N SER A 149 17.05 9.59 -5.51
CA SER A 149 16.21 10.75 -5.77
C SER A 149 16.17 11.70 -4.56
N GLY A 150 16.10 11.17 -3.34
CA GLY A 150 16.22 11.95 -2.11
C GLY A 150 17.57 12.68 -2.04
N PHE A 151 18.67 11.97 -2.23
CA PHE A 151 20.02 12.54 -2.24
C PHE A 151 20.20 13.65 -3.27
N VAL A 152 19.78 13.40 -4.52
CA VAL A 152 19.85 14.37 -5.62
C VAL A 152 19.00 15.59 -5.30
N THR A 153 17.75 15.39 -4.87
CA THR A 153 16.83 16.49 -4.54
C THR A 153 17.37 17.36 -3.41
N THR A 154 17.91 16.75 -2.34
CA THR A 154 18.55 17.50 -1.26
C THR A 154 19.75 18.29 -1.76
N ARG A 155 20.63 17.68 -2.57
CA ARG A 155 21.83 18.36 -3.11
C ARG A 155 21.46 19.54 -4.01
N LEU A 156 20.44 19.37 -4.87
CA LEU A 156 19.94 20.42 -5.75
C LEU A 156 19.34 21.58 -4.95
N LEU A 157 18.47 21.29 -3.97
CA LEU A 157 17.88 22.32 -3.11
C LEU A 157 18.96 23.07 -2.31
N SER A 158 19.92 22.36 -1.72
CA SER A 158 21.04 22.98 -1.02
C SER A 158 21.90 23.85 -1.93
N GLY A 159 22.12 23.45 -3.18
CA GLY A 159 22.85 24.24 -4.17
C GLY A 159 22.11 25.50 -4.60
N LEU A 160 20.83 25.37 -4.97
CA LEU A 160 19.98 26.47 -5.45
C LEU A 160 19.74 27.55 -4.39
N PHE A 161 19.63 27.15 -3.12
CA PHE A 161 19.27 28.05 -2.03
C PHE A 161 20.43 28.38 -1.08
N ARG A 162 21.67 28.01 -1.43
CA ARG A 162 22.87 28.23 -0.60
C ARG A 162 23.07 29.69 -0.15
N ASN A 163 22.75 30.64 -1.03
CA ASN A 163 23.00 32.08 -0.81
C ASN A 163 21.73 32.86 -0.44
N ARG A 164 20.63 32.18 -0.12
CA ARG A 164 19.34 32.82 0.21
C ARG A 164 19.13 32.89 1.72
N ASP A 165 18.52 33.97 2.19
CA ASP A 165 18.21 34.15 3.61
C ASP A 165 17.15 33.13 4.06
N ARG A 166 17.52 32.34 5.09
CA ARG A 166 16.69 31.31 5.69
C ARG A 166 15.34 31.85 6.20
N ARG A 167 15.30 33.08 6.72
CA ARG A 167 14.07 33.68 7.26
C ARG A 167 13.07 33.99 6.15
N ASN A 168 13.53 34.54 5.04
CA ASN A 168 12.69 34.90 3.90
C ASN A 168 12.16 33.66 3.16
N MET A 169 12.91 32.56 3.20
CA MET A 169 12.57 31.31 2.55
C MET A 169 11.70 30.35 3.38
N ALA A 170 11.61 30.56 4.69
CA ALA A 170 10.90 29.65 5.60
C ALA A 170 9.44 29.42 5.19
N ASN A 171 8.72 30.48 4.80
CA ASN A 171 7.33 30.37 4.35
C ASN A 171 7.20 29.61 3.02
N GLY A 172 8.15 29.76 2.10
CA GLY A 172 8.18 29.02 0.84
C GLY A 172 8.39 27.52 1.06
N PHE A 173 9.41 27.17 1.84
CA PHE A 173 9.68 25.78 2.19
C PHE A 173 8.55 25.14 3.00
N ARG A 174 7.90 25.90 3.87
CA ARG A 174 6.72 25.45 4.60
C ARG A 174 5.60 25.02 3.64
N LYS A 175 5.27 25.84 2.64
CA LYS A 175 4.26 25.50 1.62
C LYS A 175 4.70 24.30 0.78
N ALA A 176 5.97 24.26 0.38
CA ALA A 176 6.52 23.15 -0.40
C ALA A 176 6.47 21.83 0.38
N GLN A 177 6.75 21.82 1.68
CA GLN A 177 6.63 20.64 2.54
C GLN A 177 5.20 20.12 2.62
N ILE A 178 4.20 21.01 2.71
CA ILE A 178 2.78 20.62 2.68
C ILE A 178 2.44 19.99 1.32
N GLY A 179 2.90 20.58 0.22
CA GLY A 179 2.72 20.02 -1.11
C GLY A 179 3.41 18.65 -1.29
N ALA A 180 4.62 18.48 -0.75
CA ALA A 180 5.33 17.21 -0.76
C ALA A 180 4.62 16.13 0.07
N ALA A 181 4.10 16.48 1.25
CA ALA A 181 3.30 15.58 2.08
C ALA A 181 2.00 15.18 1.38
N ALA A 182 1.33 16.12 0.69
CA ALA A 182 0.16 15.83 -0.13
C ALA A 182 0.48 14.86 -1.27
N GLY A 183 1.57 15.11 -2.01
CA GLY A 183 2.04 14.25 -3.09
C GLY A 183 2.43 12.85 -2.61
N MET A 184 3.10 12.74 -1.46
CA MET A 184 3.43 11.46 -0.86
C MET A 184 2.17 10.69 -0.44
N ALA A 185 1.22 11.34 0.23
CA ALA A 185 -0.06 10.73 0.60
C ALA A 185 -0.88 10.29 -0.62
N PHE A 186 -0.83 11.06 -1.71
CA PHE A 186 -1.46 10.68 -2.97
C PHE A 186 -0.82 9.42 -3.56
N MET A 187 0.50 9.39 -3.68
CA MET A 187 1.22 8.23 -4.24
C MET A 187 1.08 6.99 -3.36
N HIS A 188 1.04 7.17 -2.04
CA HIS A 188 0.73 6.13 -1.08
C HIS A 188 -0.65 5.52 -1.36
N GLY A 189 -1.70 6.35 -1.46
CA GLY A 189 -3.05 5.87 -1.78
C GLY A 189 -3.15 5.19 -3.14
N ALA A 190 -2.44 5.71 -4.14
CA ALA A 190 -2.36 5.13 -5.47
C ALA A 190 -1.76 3.70 -5.47
N GLN A 191 -0.76 3.44 -4.63
CA GLN A 191 -0.13 2.12 -4.52
C GLN A 191 -0.90 1.18 -3.60
N ASP A 192 -1.18 1.58 -2.37
CA ASP A 192 -1.77 0.70 -1.36
C ASP A 192 -3.27 0.50 -1.56
N GLY A 193 -3.97 1.54 -2.01
CA GLY A 193 -5.39 1.44 -2.33
C GLY A 193 -5.65 0.39 -3.41
N GLN A 194 -4.80 0.28 -4.43
CA GLN A 194 -4.91 -0.75 -5.46
C GLN A 194 -4.67 -2.16 -4.94
N LYS A 195 -3.74 -2.35 -3.99
CA LYS A 195 -3.48 -3.67 -3.39
C LYS A 195 -4.70 -4.17 -2.63
N PHE A 196 -5.28 -3.34 -1.76
CA PHE A 196 -6.46 -3.73 -0.99
C PHE A 196 -7.72 -3.83 -1.83
N MET A 197 -7.85 -3.02 -2.88
CA MET A 197 -8.91 -3.18 -3.87
C MET A 197 -8.79 -4.53 -4.59
N ALA A 198 -7.59 -4.96 -4.98
CA ALA A 198 -7.39 -6.28 -5.59
C ALA A 198 -7.82 -7.41 -4.65
N VAL A 199 -7.40 -7.36 -3.39
CA VAL A 199 -7.81 -8.33 -2.34
C VAL A 199 -9.32 -8.38 -2.18
N PHE A 200 -9.97 -7.20 -2.13
CA PHE A 200 -11.41 -7.11 -2.04
C PHE A 200 -12.11 -7.74 -3.26
N MET A 201 -11.59 -7.48 -4.46
CA MET A 201 -12.10 -8.07 -5.70
C MET A 201 -11.90 -9.59 -5.76
N ILE A 202 -10.76 -10.11 -5.31
CA ILE A 202 -10.54 -11.57 -5.15
C ILE A 202 -11.65 -12.15 -4.26
N GLY A 203 -11.94 -11.51 -3.11
CA GLY A 203 -13.01 -11.94 -2.22
C GLY A 203 -14.39 -11.98 -2.89
N ILE A 204 -14.72 -10.98 -3.71
CA ILE A 204 -15.97 -10.93 -4.48
C ILE A 204 -16.03 -12.04 -5.53
N PHE A 205 -14.97 -12.21 -6.33
CA PHE A 205 -14.92 -13.19 -7.41
C PHE A 205 -15.05 -14.62 -6.88
N LEU A 206 -14.29 -14.94 -5.83
CA LEU A 206 -14.40 -16.24 -5.16
C LEU A 206 -15.80 -16.47 -4.60
N ASN A 207 -16.44 -15.43 -4.02
CA ASN A 207 -17.81 -15.55 -3.50
C ASN A 207 -18.87 -15.75 -4.61
N ARG A 208 -18.60 -15.26 -5.82
CA ARG A 208 -19.44 -15.49 -7.02
C ARG A 208 -19.13 -16.82 -7.73
N GLY A 209 -18.23 -17.63 -7.18
CA GLY A 209 -17.83 -18.91 -7.76
C GLY A 209 -16.89 -18.80 -8.97
N GLN A 210 -16.29 -17.61 -9.18
CA GLN A 210 -15.35 -17.37 -10.27
C GLN A 210 -13.92 -17.66 -9.78
N THR A 211 -13.33 -18.75 -10.26
CA THR A 211 -11.96 -19.19 -9.89
C THR A 211 -10.93 -18.89 -10.98
N GLY A 212 -11.35 -18.34 -12.12
CA GLY A 212 -10.47 -18.04 -13.24
C GLY A 212 -9.76 -16.70 -13.14
N THR A 213 -8.48 -16.67 -13.48
CA THR A 213 -7.61 -15.49 -13.58
C THR A 213 -7.86 -14.62 -14.83
N GLN A 214 -9.05 -14.70 -15.45
CA GLN A 214 -9.28 -14.06 -16.74
C GLN A 214 -9.96 -12.69 -16.59
N SER A 215 -9.10 -11.67 -16.76
CA SER A 215 -9.37 -10.23 -16.82
C SER A 215 -9.77 -9.59 -15.49
N PHE A 216 -8.77 -8.98 -14.84
CA PHE A 216 -9.01 -7.96 -13.83
C PHE A 216 -9.49 -6.70 -14.55
N ILE A 217 -10.81 -6.50 -14.61
CA ILE A 217 -11.41 -5.27 -15.11
C ILE A 217 -11.94 -4.54 -13.88
N VAL A 218 -11.36 -3.37 -13.58
CA VAL A 218 -11.98 -2.47 -12.61
C VAL A 218 -13.23 -1.90 -13.30
N PRO A 219 -14.43 -2.10 -12.73
CA PRO A 219 -15.66 -1.58 -13.30
C PRO A 219 -15.73 -0.05 -13.32
#